data_AF-A0A7G6X1C3-F1
#
_entry.id   AF-A0A7G6X1C3-F1
#
_cell.length_a   1.000
_cell.length_b   1.000
_cell.length_c   1.000
_cell.angle_alpha   90.00
_cell.angle_beta   90.00
_cell.angle_gamma   90.00
#
_symmetry.space_group_name_H-M   'P 1'
#
loop_
_entity.id
_entity.type
_entity.pdbx_description
1 polymer ?
#
loop_
_entity_poly.entity_id
_entity_poly.type
_entity_poly.pdbx_seq_one_letter_code
_entity_poly.pdbx_strand_id
1 'polypeptide(L)' 'MALHHDGAMSTREATPAAGHRHRWSVESAHQVSEGLLVYQRCECGRRRVASTPAYPVAYPGLAAVDA' A
#
# COMPACT_ATOMS: atom_id res chain seq x y z
N MET A 1 -11.34 24.48 -30.57
CA MET A 1 -10.74 24.69 -29.25
C MET A 1 -10.04 23.40 -28.86
N ALA A 2 -8.73 23.31 -29.04
CA ALA A 2 -7.94 22.15 -28.62
C ALA A 2 -7.42 22.45 -27.20
N LEU A 3 -7.87 21.69 -26.21
CA LEU A 3 -7.30 21.78 -24.87
C LEU A 3 -6.02 20.97 -24.87
N HIS A 4 -4.88 21.66 -24.91
CA HIS A 4 -3.57 21.09 -24.69
C HIS A 4 -3.55 20.51 -23.27
N HIS A 5 -3.39 19.20 -23.14
CA HIS A 5 -3.21 18.53 -21.86
C HIS A 5 -1.72 18.23 -21.68
N ASP A 6 -0.91 19.26 -21.43
CA ASP A 6 0.45 19.11 -20.92
C ASP A 6 0.40 18.83 -19.41
N GLY A 7 -0.20 17.70 -19.05
CA GLY A 7 -0.13 17.14 -17.72
C GLY A 7 1.17 16.37 -17.57
N ALA A 8 2.29 17.08 -17.49
CA ALA A 8 3.56 16.50 -17.07
C ALA A 8 3.35 15.83 -15.71
N MET A 9 3.11 14.51 -15.71
CA MET A 9 3.29 13.68 -14.54
C MET A 9 4.75 13.86 -14.15
N SER A 10 5.02 14.75 -13.20
CA SER A 10 6.26 14.75 -12.43
C SER A 10 6.31 13.43 -11.66
N THR A 11 6.72 12.36 -12.35
CA THR A 11 7.32 11.21 -11.69
C THR A 11 8.59 11.77 -11.09
N ARG A 12 8.49 12.26 -9.84
CA ARG A 12 9.66 12.45 -9.00
C ARG A 12 10.43 11.14 -9.08
N GLU A 13 11.54 11.16 -9.80
CA GLU A 13 12.44 10.02 -9.90
C GLU A 13 12.82 9.65 -8.47
N ALA A 14 12.19 8.58 -7.99
CA ALA A 14 12.55 7.98 -6.73
C ALA A 14 13.91 7.34 -6.97
N THR A 15 14.99 8.06 -6.62
CA THR A 15 16.32 7.49 -6.50
C THR A 15 16.18 6.14 -5.82
N PRO A 16 16.63 5.03 -6.43
CA PRO A 16 16.48 3.72 -5.82
C PRO A 16 17.29 3.74 -4.53
N ALA A 17 16.59 4.00 -3.42
CA ALA A 17 17.18 4.00 -2.10
C ALA A 17 17.84 2.63 -1.94
N ALA A 18 19.16 2.64 -1.75
CA ALA A 18 19.95 1.48 -1.41
C ALA A 18 19.15 0.61 -0.45
N GLY A 19 19.06 -0.69 -0.74
CA GLY A 19 18.10 -1.62 -0.15
C GLY A 19 18.17 -1.64 1.38
N HIS A 20 17.40 -0.76 2.02
CA HIS A 20 17.24 -0.72 3.46
C HIS A 20 15.91 -1.39 3.81
N ARG A 21 15.82 -1.88 5.05
CA ARG A 21 14.58 -2.40 5.58
C ARG A 21 13.60 -1.26 5.79
N HIS A 22 12.48 -1.30 5.07
CA HIS A 22 11.42 -0.31 5.24
C HIS A 22 10.82 -0.39 6.64
N ARG A 23 10.99 0.69 7.41
CA ARG A 23 10.21 0.93 8.62
C ARG A 23 8.96 1.72 8.22
N TRP A 24 7.80 1.12 8.44
CA TRP A 24 6.52 1.66 8.00
C TRP A 24 5.80 2.37 9.13
N SER A 25 5.34 3.58 8.86
CA SER A 25 4.53 4.40 9.76
C SER A 25 3.16 4.64 9.14
N VAL A 26 2.11 4.66 9.96
CA VAL A 26 0.74 4.90 9.51
C VAL A 26 0.58 6.36 9.10
N GLU A 27 0.08 6.60 7.89
CA GLU A 27 -0.34 7.91 7.42
C GLU A 27 -1.83 8.13 7.71
N SER A 28 -2.66 7.14 7.37
CA SER A 28 -4.10 7.16 7.64
C SER A 28 -4.67 5.75 7.78
N ALA A 29 -5.81 5.65 8.44
CA ALA A 29 -6.57 4.41 8.60
C ALA A 29 -8.05 4.68 8.35
N HIS A 30 -8.68 3.80 7.57
CA HIS A 30 -10.07 3.93 7.15
C HIS A 30 -10.81 2.61 7.36
N GLN A 31 -11.95 2.68 8.06
CA GLN A 31 -12.89 1.56 8.12
C GLN A 31 -13.68 1.51 6.81
N VAL A 32 -13.79 0.31 6.24
CA VAL A 32 -14.59 -0.01 5.06
C VAL A 32 -15.39 -1.28 5.35
N SER A 33 -16.37 -1.61 4.51
CA SER A 33 -17.19 -2.82 4.66
C SER A 33 -16.37 -4.11 4.76
N GLU A 34 -15.24 -4.16 4.05
CA GLU A 34 -14.33 -5.29 3.97
C GLU A 34 -13.37 -5.39 5.16
N GLY A 35 -13.31 -4.36 6.02
CA GLY A 35 -12.43 -4.30 7.17
C GLY A 35 -11.70 -2.96 7.29
N LEU A 36 -10.45 -3.00 7.74
CA LEU A 36 -9.62 -1.80 7.94
C LEU A 36 -8.58 -1.67 6.83
N LEU A 37 -8.55 -0.52 6.15
CA LEU A 37 -7.47 -0.13 5.25
C LEU A 37 -6.51 0.83 5.95
N VAL A 38 -5.21 0.57 5.83
CA VAL A 38 -4.15 1.38 6.43
C VAL A 38 -3.15 1.79 5.36
N TYR A 39 -3.05 3.09 5.12
CA TYR A 39 -2.02 3.67 4.27
C TYR A 39 -0.77 3.92 5.10
N GLN A 40 0.38 3.49 4.61
CA GLN A 40 1.64 3.57 5.32
C GLN A 40 2.74 4.16 4.43
N ARG A 41 3.61 4.96 5.03
CA ARG A 41 4.84 5.45 4.39
C ARG A 41 6.08 5.00 5.13
N CYS A 42 7.17 4.89 4.38
CA CYS A 42 8.51 4.84 4.93
C CYS A 42 9.14 6.24 4.85
N GLU A 43 10.12 6.52 5.69
CA GLU A 43 10.90 7.77 5.65
C GLU A 43 11.63 7.98 4.32
N CYS A 44 11.93 6.90 3.58
CA CYS A 44 12.49 6.97 2.24
C CYS A 44 11.49 7.42 1.15
N GLY A 45 10.23 7.69 1.51
CA GLY A 45 9.18 8.14 0.59
C GLY A 45 8.39 7.03 -0.11
N ARG A 46 8.75 5.75 0.08
CA ARG A 46 7.91 4.63 -0.40
C ARG A 46 6.60 4.57 0.37
N ARG A 47 5.55 4.15 -0.32
CA ARG A 47 4.20 3.98 0.22
C ARG A 47 3.72 2.54 0.03
N ARG A 48 2.89 2.06 0.93
CA ARG A 48 2.16 0.79 0.80
C ARG A 48 0.77 0.88 1.43
N VAL A 49 -0.08 -0.08 1.08
CA VAL A 49 -1.39 -0.28 1.70
C VAL A 49 -1.39 -1.63 2.40
N ALA A 50 -1.89 -1.67 3.62
CA ALA A 50 -2.17 -2.90 4.35
C ALA A 50 -3.67 -2.97 4.65
N SER A 51 -4.24 -4.17 4.62
CA SER A 51 -5.64 -4.40 4.97
C SER A 51 -5.77 -5.47 6.04
N THR A 52 -6.72 -5.26 6.95
CA THR A 52 -7.16 -6.28 7.91
C THR A 52 -8.64 -6.56 7.64
N PRO A 53 -9.04 -7.79 7.30
CA PRO A 53 -10.44 -8.11 7.03
C PRO A 53 -11.32 -7.96 8.27
N ALA A 54 -12.61 -7.68 8.06
CA ALA A 54 -13.62 -7.78 9.11
C ALA A 54 -13.79 -9.25 9.54
N TYR A 55 -13.71 -9.53 10.85
CA TYR A 55 -13.70 -10.87 11.44
C TYR A 55 -15.07 -11.60 11.33
N PRO A 56 -15.14 -12.96 11.28
CA PRO A 56 -14.05 -13.96 11.35
C PRO A 56 -13.52 -14.40 10.00
N VAL A 57 -12.19 -14.43 9.90
CA VAL A 57 -11.46 -14.93 8.75
C VAL A 57 -11.44 -16.47 8.81
N ALA A 58 -12.46 -17.11 8.26
CA ALA A 58 -12.39 -18.55 7.96
C ALA A 58 -11.64 -18.74 6.63
N TYR A 59 -10.31 -18.90 6.66
CA TYR A 59 -9.56 -19.46 5.53
C TYR A 59 -8.97 -20.83 5.90
N PRO A 60 -9.78 -21.89 6.02
CA PRO A 60 -9.28 -23.26 6.14
C PRO A 60 -8.54 -23.75 4.88
N GLY A 61 -8.66 -23.05 3.73
CA GLY A 61 -8.09 -23.47 2.45
C GLY A 61 -6.61 -23.15 2.22
N LEU A 62 -5.93 -22.43 3.12
CA LEU A 62 -4.50 -22.11 3.00
C LEU A 62 -3.61 -22.91 3.98
N ALA A 63 -4.20 -23.73 4.85
CA ALA A 63 -3.46 -24.61 5.77
C ALA A 63 -2.96 -25.91 5.11
N ALA A 64 -3.32 -26.17 3.85
CA ALA A 64 -2.84 -27.30 3.06
C ALA A 64 -1.91 -26.81 1.95
N VAL A 65 -0.66 -26.54 2.31
CA VAL A 65 0.46 -26.71 1.39
C VAL A 65 1.41 -27.70 2.05
N ASP A 66 1.64 -28.82 1.36
CA ASP A 66 2.29 -30.05 1.80
C ASP A 66 3.61 -29.90 2.56
N ALA A 67 3.77 -30.74 3.60
CA ALA A 67 5.01 -31.43 3.95
C ALA A 67 4.68 -32.72 4.74
#